data_AF-A0ABD1J819-F1
#
_entry.id   AF-A0ABD1J819-F1
#
_cell.length_a   1.000
_cell.length_b   1.000
_cell.length_c   1.000
_cell.angle_alpha   90.00
_cell.angle_beta   90.00
_cell.angle_gamma   90.00
#
_symmetry.space_group_name_H-M   'P 1'
#
loop_
_entity.id
_entity.type
_entity.pdbx_description
1 polymer ?
#
loop_
_entity_poly.entity_id
_entity_poly.type
_entity_poly.pdbx_seq_one_letter_code
_entity_poly.pdbx_strand_id
1 'polypeptide(L)'
;MNAGEERRRETSAQTGKELTMLFVREKPCHVPESDPEVAERLALGSPDNLSNGNKADLEAAKRLAKRLYKLDGFRKSDVARHLGKNNDFSQMVAEEYLSFFNFTGMTVDQALRAFLKEFALMGETQERERVLSHFSRRYLQCNPSTIPSEDSVHTLTCALMLLNTDLHGHNIGKRMSCMQFISNLEGLNDGQDFPRELLKIKYAAVAKETLR
;
A
#
# COMPACT_ATOMS: atom_id res chain seq x y z
N MET A 1 -13.84 -35.75 16.45
CA MET A 1 -13.18 -34.56 15.87
C MET A 1 -13.94 -33.34 16.33
N ASN A 2 -13.27 -32.38 16.96
CA ASN A 2 -13.93 -31.36 17.78
C ASN A 2 -14.16 -30.08 16.96
N ALA A 3 -15.35 -29.48 17.05
CA ALA A 3 -15.76 -28.28 16.29
C ALA A 3 -14.84 -27.04 16.52
N GLY A 4 -13.94 -27.11 17.51
CA GLY A 4 -12.89 -26.13 17.74
C GLY A 4 -11.64 -26.29 16.85
N GLU A 5 -11.36 -27.48 16.33
CA GLU A 5 -10.23 -27.73 15.41
C GLU A 5 -10.58 -27.34 13.96
N GLU A 6 -11.83 -27.54 13.56
CA GLU A 6 -12.34 -27.18 12.23
C GLU A 6 -12.39 -25.66 12.05
N ARG A 7 -12.93 -24.93 13.06
CA ARG A 7 -12.88 -23.46 13.11
C ARG A 7 -11.47 -22.88 13.13
N ARG A 8 -10.50 -23.57 13.75
CA ARG A 8 -9.06 -23.18 13.76
C ARG A 8 -8.42 -23.33 12.38
N ARG A 9 -8.79 -24.37 11.62
CA ARG A 9 -8.33 -24.54 10.23
C ARG A 9 -8.94 -23.48 9.32
N GLU A 10 -10.19 -23.11 9.52
CA GLU A 10 -10.89 -22.07 8.75
C GLU A 10 -10.30 -20.67 8.97
N THR A 11 -9.97 -20.28 10.20
CA THR A 11 -9.37 -18.94 10.49
C THR A 11 -7.93 -18.84 9.97
N SER A 12 -7.11 -19.88 10.17
CA SER A 12 -5.75 -19.92 9.59
C SER A 12 -5.78 -19.94 8.06
N ALA A 13 -6.77 -20.61 7.46
CA ALA A 13 -6.99 -20.59 6.03
C ALA A 13 -7.54 -19.24 5.55
N GLN A 14 -8.29 -18.50 6.37
CA GLN A 14 -8.81 -17.18 6.01
C GLN A 14 -7.70 -16.13 5.98
N THR A 15 -6.82 -16.07 6.98
CA THR A 15 -5.63 -15.20 6.95
C THR A 15 -4.68 -15.59 5.82
N GLY A 16 -4.50 -16.89 5.57
CA GLY A 16 -3.75 -17.41 4.43
C GLY A 16 -4.37 -17.07 3.07
N LYS A 17 -5.71 -17.06 2.95
CA LYS A 17 -6.43 -16.63 1.75
C LYS A 17 -6.42 -15.11 1.57
N GLU A 18 -6.40 -14.33 2.64
CA GLU A 18 -6.29 -12.87 2.60
C GLU A 18 -4.86 -12.45 2.25
N LEU A 19 -3.85 -13.17 2.77
CA LEU A 19 -2.47 -13.16 2.29
C LEU A 19 -2.43 -13.47 0.79
N THR A 20 -2.99 -14.60 0.35
CA THR A 20 -3.01 -14.94 -1.08
C THR A 20 -3.81 -13.92 -1.91
N MET A 21 -4.92 -13.35 -1.43
CA MET A 21 -5.67 -12.33 -2.19
C MET A 21 -4.93 -10.99 -2.29
N LEU A 22 -4.16 -10.60 -1.27
CA LEU A 22 -3.32 -9.39 -1.30
C LEU A 22 -2.02 -9.64 -2.09
N PHE A 23 -1.45 -10.84 -2.01
CA PHE A 23 -0.19 -11.22 -2.67
C PHE A 23 -0.36 -11.83 -4.07
N VAL A 24 -1.60 -12.17 -4.49
CA VAL A 24 -1.93 -12.37 -5.90
C VAL A 24 -1.96 -10.98 -6.52
N ARG A 25 -0.77 -10.47 -6.80
CA ARG A 25 -0.58 -9.60 -7.96
C ARG A 25 -1.17 -10.35 -9.15
N GLU A 26 -2.31 -9.89 -9.65
CA GLU A 26 -2.55 -10.00 -11.07
C GLU A 26 -1.27 -9.50 -11.75
N LYS A 27 -0.63 -10.39 -12.51
CA LYS A 27 0.57 -10.04 -13.28
C LYS A 27 0.28 -8.73 -14.02
N PRO A 28 1.23 -7.78 -14.09
CA PRO A 28 1.02 -6.59 -14.90
C PRO A 28 0.64 -7.04 -16.31
N CYS A 29 -0.36 -6.36 -16.88
CA CYS A 29 -0.85 -6.59 -18.24
C CYS A 29 0.32 -6.90 -19.16
N HIS A 30 0.23 -8.05 -19.85
CA HIS A 30 1.08 -8.39 -20.98
C HIS A 30 1.20 -7.16 -21.87
N VAL A 31 2.40 -6.60 -21.97
CA VAL A 31 2.71 -5.61 -23.00
C VAL A 31 2.51 -6.35 -24.31
N PRO A 32 1.55 -6.00 -25.19
CA PRO A 32 1.50 -6.62 -26.49
C PRO A 32 2.83 -6.31 -27.17
N GLU A 33 3.51 -7.36 -27.62
CA GLU A 33 4.71 -7.22 -28.44
C GLU A 33 4.41 -6.21 -29.56
N SER A 34 5.30 -5.25 -29.69
CA SER A 34 5.15 -4.16 -30.63
C SER A 34 5.29 -4.71 -32.05
N ASP A 35 4.18 -4.76 -32.79
CA ASP A 35 4.24 -4.98 -34.23
C ASP A 35 5.00 -3.79 -34.87
N PRO A 36 6.07 -4.04 -35.64
CA PRO A 36 6.90 -2.98 -36.21
C PRO A 36 6.24 -2.23 -37.39
N GLU A 37 4.97 -2.52 -37.73
CA GLU A 37 4.32 -2.00 -38.93
C GLU A 37 3.38 -0.80 -38.67
N VAL A 38 3.21 -0.36 -37.42
CA VAL A 38 2.36 0.79 -37.06
C VAL A 38 3.14 2.12 -36.92
N ALA A 39 4.46 2.07 -37.01
CA ALA A 39 5.35 3.21 -36.74
C ALA A 39 5.40 4.27 -37.86
N GLU A 40 4.79 4.04 -39.04
CA GLU A 40 5.00 4.91 -40.21
C GLU A 40 3.80 5.80 -40.61
N ARG A 41 2.73 5.92 -39.80
CA ARG A 41 1.54 6.72 -40.19
C ARG A 41 1.08 7.82 -39.23
N LEU A 42 1.90 8.24 -38.27
CA LEU A 42 1.56 9.35 -37.36
C LEU A 42 2.54 10.53 -37.40
N ALA A 43 3.27 10.70 -38.50
CA ALA A 43 3.89 11.99 -38.81
C ALA A 43 2.81 12.94 -39.36
N LEU A 44 2.19 13.71 -38.45
CA LEU A 44 1.57 15.05 -38.62
C LEU A 44 0.40 15.25 -37.63
N GLY A 45 0.73 15.53 -36.37
CA GLY A 45 -0.20 16.05 -35.36
C GLY A 45 0.57 16.88 -34.33
N SER A 46 0.27 18.17 -34.24
CA SER A 46 1.00 19.15 -33.42
C SER A 46 1.09 18.79 -31.92
N PRO A 47 2.23 19.03 -31.23
CA PRO A 47 2.45 18.58 -29.85
C PRO A 47 1.92 19.52 -28.74
N ASP A 48 1.28 20.64 -29.07
CA ASP A 48 1.07 21.71 -28.08
C ASP A 48 -0.20 21.61 -27.21
N ASN A 49 -1.11 20.66 -27.47
CA ASN A 49 -2.41 20.59 -26.77
C ASN A 49 -2.51 19.53 -25.66
N LEU A 50 -1.54 18.60 -25.55
CA LEU A 50 -1.56 17.53 -24.54
C LEU A 50 -0.96 17.95 -23.19
N SER A 51 -0.08 18.96 -23.18
CA SER A 51 0.60 19.42 -21.96
C SER A 51 -0.30 20.29 -21.06
N ASN A 52 -1.26 21.02 -21.65
CA ASN A 52 -2.03 22.02 -20.93
C ASN A 52 -3.13 21.41 -20.04
N GLY A 53 -3.72 20.28 -20.44
CA GLY A 53 -4.71 19.53 -19.66
C GLY A 53 -4.12 18.95 -18.38
N ASN A 54 -3.01 18.20 -18.50
CA ASN A 54 -2.33 17.59 -17.36
C ASN A 54 -1.86 18.62 -16.31
N LYS A 55 -1.47 19.83 -16.73
CA LYS A 55 -1.09 20.89 -15.81
C LYS A 55 -2.27 21.45 -15.02
N ALA A 56 -3.42 21.65 -15.66
CA ALA A 56 -4.63 22.11 -14.98
C ALA A 56 -5.14 21.07 -13.97
N ASP A 57 -5.09 19.79 -14.35
CA ASP A 57 -5.47 18.68 -13.48
C ASP A 57 -4.54 18.54 -12.29
N LEU A 58 -3.22 18.70 -12.48
CA LEU A 58 -2.25 18.69 -11.40
C LEU A 58 -2.50 19.82 -10.39
N GLU A 59 -2.77 21.04 -10.86
CA GLU A 59 -3.08 22.17 -9.97
C GLU A 59 -4.43 22.00 -9.25
N ALA A 60 -5.41 21.36 -9.89
CA ALA A 60 -6.64 20.95 -9.23
C ALA A 60 -6.40 19.87 -8.17
N ALA A 61 -5.56 18.87 -8.46
CA ALA A 61 -5.19 17.81 -7.56
C ALA A 61 -4.47 18.35 -6.30
N LYS A 62 -3.49 19.23 -6.46
CA LYS A 62 -2.80 19.93 -5.36
C LYS A 62 -3.76 20.68 -4.44
N ARG A 63 -4.70 21.43 -5.03
CA ARG A 63 -5.71 22.19 -4.26
C ARG A 63 -6.60 21.25 -3.46
N LEU A 64 -7.08 20.17 -4.07
CA LEU A 64 -7.90 19.18 -3.39
C LEU A 64 -7.12 18.46 -2.28
N ALA A 65 -5.91 17.96 -2.58
CA ALA A 65 -5.03 17.30 -1.62
C ALA A 65 -4.78 18.17 -0.37
N LYS A 66 -4.49 19.46 -0.56
CA LYS A 66 -4.30 20.43 0.54
C LYS A 66 -5.54 20.57 1.41
N ARG A 67 -6.74 20.63 0.80
CA ARG A 67 -8.01 20.72 1.54
C ARG A 67 -8.33 19.43 2.29
N LEU A 68 -8.07 18.28 1.67
CA LEU A 68 -8.21 16.96 2.30
C LEU A 68 -7.28 16.84 3.51
N TYR A 69 -6.01 17.22 3.39
CA TYR A 69 -5.02 17.14 4.48
C TYR A 69 -5.38 18.05 5.66
N LYS A 70 -5.91 19.24 5.38
CA LYS A 70 -6.37 20.18 6.42
C LYS A 70 -7.79 19.90 6.95
N LEU A 71 -8.48 18.89 6.40
CA LEU A 71 -9.89 18.61 6.66
C LEU A 71 -10.81 19.84 6.44
N ASP A 72 -10.49 20.66 5.44
CA ASP A 72 -11.23 21.88 5.10
C ASP A 72 -12.54 21.55 4.35
N GLY A 73 -13.60 21.33 5.12
CA GLY A 73 -14.90 20.89 4.64
C GLY A 73 -15.00 19.38 4.38
N PHE A 74 -14.07 18.59 4.92
CA PHE A 74 -14.01 17.14 4.75
C PHE A 74 -13.89 16.41 6.09
N ARG A 75 -14.46 15.21 6.18
CA ARG A 75 -14.19 14.27 7.28
C ARG A 75 -13.09 13.30 6.88
N LYS A 76 -12.46 12.64 7.87
CA LYS A 76 -11.44 11.60 7.60
C LYS A 76 -11.94 10.48 6.66
N SER A 77 -13.21 10.11 6.75
CA SER A 77 -13.83 9.10 5.85
C SER A 77 -13.96 9.57 4.40
N ASP A 78 -14.06 10.89 4.17
CA ASP A 78 -14.14 11.46 2.83
C ASP A 78 -12.76 11.41 2.16
N VAL A 79 -11.69 11.63 2.92
CA VAL A 79 -10.30 11.51 2.42
C VAL A 79 -10.07 10.13 1.83
N ALA A 80 -10.43 9.05 2.53
CA ALA A 80 -10.24 7.69 2.03
C ALA A 80 -10.96 7.43 0.71
N ARG A 81 -12.19 7.93 0.56
CA ARG A 81 -12.97 7.82 -0.68
C ARG A 81 -12.34 8.60 -1.84
N HIS A 82 -11.67 9.71 -1.57
CA HIS A 82 -10.99 10.49 -2.61
C HIS A 82 -9.70 9.84 -3.08
N LEU A 83 -8.93 9.22 -2.18
CA LEU A 83 -7.64 8.60 -2.53
C LEU A 83 -7.79 7.16 -3.06
N GLY A 84 -8.86 6.47 -2.69
CA GLY A 84 -9.08 5.07 -3.01
C GLY A 84 -9.65 4.79 -4.41
N LYS A 85 -9.90 5.79 -5.27
CA LYS A 85 -10.51 5.56 -6.60
C LYS A 85 -9.47 5.11 -7.63
N ASN A 86 -9.92 4.27 -8.57
CA ASN A 86 -9.08 3.82 -9.68
C ASN A 86 -9.23 4.76 -10.89
N ASN A 87 -8.65 5.97 -10.82
CA ASN A 87 -8.54 6.89 -11.96
C ASN A 87 -7.34 7.84 -11.76
N ASP A 88 -6.87 8.44 -12.86
CA ASP A 88 -5.65 9.25 -12.88
C ASP A 88 -5.72 10.46 -11.95
N PHE A 89 -6.85 11.16 -11.92
CA PHE A 89 -7.02 12.32 -11.03
C PHE A 89 -6.93 11.93 -9.55
N SER A 90 -7.53 10.80 -9.16
CA SER A 90 -7.43 10.25 -7.80
C SER A 90 -5.98 9.89 -7.45
N GLN A 91 -5.24 9.33 -8.38
CA GLN A 91 -3.82 9.02 -8.19
C GLN A 91 -3.01 10.30 -7.96
N MET A 92 -3.20 11.34 -8.79
CA MET A 92 -2.54 12.65 -8.60
C MET A 92 -2.88 13.25 -7.23
N VAL A 93 -4.15 13.19 -6.81
CA VAL A 93 -4.58 13.69 -5.50
C VAL A 93 -3.92 12.91 -4.37
N ALA A 94 -3.78 11.58 -4.49
CA ALA A 94 -3.13 10.74 -3.49
C ALA A 94 -1.63 10.99 -3.37
N GLU A 95 -0.94 11.16 -4.50
CA GLU A 95 0.48 11.52 -4.53
C GLU A 95 0.71 12.89 -3.87
N GLU A 96 -0.08 13.90 -4.24
CA GLU A 96 0.01 15.24 -3.65
C GLU A 96 -0.39 15.24 -2.18
N TYR A 97 -1.39 14.46 -1.78
CA TYR A 97 -1.80 14.32 -0.37
C TYR A 97 -0.69 13.71 0.49
N LEU A 98 -0.04 12.65 0.00
CA LEU A 98 1.06 12.01 0.71
C LEU A 98 2.34 12.82 0.74
N SER A 99 2.50 13.78 -0.19
CA SER A 99 3.64 14.71 -0.18
C SER A 99 3.71 15.55 1.12
N PHE A 100 2.58 15.76 1.80
CA PHE A 100 2.53 16.45 3.10
C PHE A 100 3.10 15.62 4.27
N PHE A 101 3.34 14.33 4.07
CA PHE A 101 3.97 13.48 5.06
C PHE A 101 5.48 13.42 4.81
N ASN A 102 6.26 13.70 5.85
CA ASN A 102 7.71 13.52 5.83
C ASN A 102 8.09 12.24 6.56
N PHE A 103 8.49 11.22 5.82
CA PHE A 103 8.91 9.92 6.37
C PHE A 103 10.43 9.75 6.43
N THR A 104 11.20 10.81 6.15
CA THR A 104 12.65 10.73 6.06
C THR A 104 13.26 10.25 7.38
N GLY A 105 14.04 9.18 7.33
CA GLY A 105 14.70 8.59 8.49
C GLY A 105 13.77 7.80 9.41
N MET A 106 12.48 7.70 9.10
CA MET A 106 11.54 6.84 9.81
C MET A 106 11.62 5.41 9.29
N THR A 107 11.43 4.43 10.17
CA THR A 107 11.21 3.05 9.72
C THR A 107 9.78 2.88 9.16
N VAL A 108 9.56 1.86 8.32
CA VAL A 108 8.23 1.59 7.70
C VAL A 108 7.09 1.59 8.74
N ASP A 109 7.27 0.91 9.87
CA ASP A 109 6.26 0.85 10.93
C ASP A 109 6.01 2.22 11.60
N GLN A 110 7.04 3.05 11.77
CA GLN A 110 6.89 4.41 12.31
C GLN A 110 6.16 5.32 11.32
N ALA A 111 6.55 5.28 10.05
CA ALA A 111 5.91 6.04 8.98
C ALA A 111 4.43 5.63 8.83
N LEU A 112 4.15 4.33 8.89
CA LEU A 112 2.81 3.76 8.79
C LEU A 112 1.93 4.21 9.96
N ARG A 113 2.45 4.22 11.20
CA ARG A 113 1.72 4.79 12.36
C ARG A 113 1.42 6.27 12.16
N ALA A 114 2.40 7.06 11.76
CA ALA A 114 2.21 8.50 11.53
C ALA A 114 1.15 8.76 10.45
N PHE A 115 1.14 7.94 9.39
CA PHE A 115 0.12 8.00 8.35
C PHE A 115 -1.28 7.61 8.89
N LEU A 116 -1.41 6.45 9.53
CA LEU A 116 -2.70 5.92 10.00
C LEU A 116 -3.31 6.71 11.18
N LYS A 117 -2.51 7.49 11.90
CA LYS A 117 -2.99 8.45 12.90
C LYS A 117 -3.84 9.55 12.25
N GLU A 118 -3.38 10.07 11.13
CA GLU A 118 -4.07 11.14 10.41
C GLU A 118 -5.14 10.60 9.45
N PHE A 119 -4.93 9.39 8.91
CA PHE A 119 -5.77 8.82 7.87
C PHE A 119 -6.59 7.60 8.34
N ALA A 120 -7.92 7.68 8.17
CA ALA A 120 -8.81 6.56 8.43
C ALA A 120 -8.82 5.60 7.23
N LEU A 121 -8.05 4.51 7.31
CA LEU A 121 -8.05 3.45 6.29
C LEU A 121 -9.36 2.66 6.32
N MET A 122 -10.35 3.19 5.61
CA MET A 122 -11.72 2.67 5.45
C MET A 122 -12.01 2.43 3.97
N GLY A 123 -13.02 1.62 3.66
CA GLY A 123 -13.40 1.27 2.28
C GLY A 123 -13.22 -0.21 1.99
N GLU A 124 -13.44 -0.59 0.74
CA GLU A 124 -13.26 -1.97 0.26
C GLU A 124 -11.77 -2.35 0.24
N THR A 125 -11.47 -3.66 0.25
CA THR A 125 -10.10 -4.18 0.25
C THR A 125 -9.25 -3.55 -0.86
N GLN A 126 -9.80 -3.45 -2.07
CA GLN A 126 -9.08 -2.87 -3.21
C GLN A 126 -8.82 -1.37 -3.07
N GLU A 127 -9.73 -0.61 -2.44
CA GLU A 127 -9.54 0.83 -2.20
C GLU A 127 -8.44 1.06 -1.17
N ARG A 128 -8.45 0.26 -0.10
CA ARG A 128 -7.43 0.29 0.94
C ARG A 128 -6.05 -0.02 0.37
N GLU A 129 -5.97 -1.01 -0.52
CA GLU A 129 -4.70 -1.42 -1.12
C GLU A 129 -4.10 -0.34 -2.02
N ARG A 130 -4.93 0.36 -2.81
CA ARG A 130 -4.47 1.52 -3.60
C ARG A 130 -3.87 2.61 -2.73
N VAL A 131 -4.50 2.91 -1.59
CA VAL A 131 -3.97 3.90 -0.65
C VAL A 131 -2.63 3.45 -0.05
N LEU A 132 -2.51 2.16 0.32
CA LEU A 132 -1.25 1.60 0.83
C LEU A 132 -0.15 1.56 -0.24
N SER A 133 -0.50 1.41 -1.52
CA SER A 133 0.44 1.52 -2.64
C SER A 133 1.03 2.93 -2.70
N HIS A 134 0.19 3.97 -2.66
CA HIS A 134 0.66 5.35 -2.62
C HIS A 134 1.53 5.63 -1.38
N PHE A 135 1.19 5.09 -0.21
CA PHE A 135 2.02 5.19 0.99
C PHE A 135 3.42 4.59 0.76
N SER A 136 3.48 3.43 0.13
CA SER A 136 4.73 2.68 -0.12
C SER A 136 5.66 3.46 -1.05
N ARG A 137 5.10 4.04 -2.12
CA ARG A 137 5.80 4.94 -3.03
C ARG A 137 6.38 6.15 -2.28
N ARG A 138 5.57 6.80 -1.45
CA ARG A 138 6.03 7.97 -0.65
C ARG A 138 7.11 7.59 0.35
N TYR A 139 6.98 6.45 1.03
CA TYR A 139 7.98 5.96 1.98
C TYR A 139 9.33 5.75 1.28
N LEU A 140 9.33 5.11 0.11
CA LEU A 140 10.55 4.85 -0.65
C LEU A 140 11.20 6.15 -1.14
N GLN A 141 10.41 7.11 -1.62
CA GLN A 141 10.90 8.45 -2.01
C GLN A 141 11.65 9.16 -0.85
N CYS A 142 11.15 9.02 0.37
CA CYS A 142 11.80 9.58 1.56
C CYS A 142 13.00 8.75 2.05
N ASN A 143 13.08 7.46 1.69
CA ASN A 143 14.04 6.50 2.23
C ASN A 143 14.62 5.56 1.14
N PRO A 144 15.26 6.09 0.08
CA PRO A 144 15.61 5.34 -1.14
C PRO A 144 16.64 4.22 -0.92
N SER A 145 17.36 4.21 0.20
CA SER A 145 18.42 3.23 0.49
C SER A 145 18.00 2.14 1.50
N THR A 146 16.73 2.10 1.91
CA THR A 146 16.29 1.19 3.00
C THR A 146 15.79 -0.17 2.51
N ILE A 147 14.91 -0.18 1.51
CA ILE A 147 14.28 -1.37 0.91
C ILE A 147 14.40 -1.20 -0.61
N PRO A 148 14.70 -2.27 -1.38
CA PRO A 148 15.15 -2.14 -2.76
C PRO A 148 14.11 -1.57 -3.73
N SER A 149 12.82 -1.75 -3.48
CA SER A 149 11.76 -1.37 -4.42
C SER A 149 10.45 -0.97 -3.74
N GLU A 150 9.59 -0.31 -4.51
CA GLU A 150 8.24 0.07 -4.09
C GLU A 150 7.41 -1.18 -3.74
N ASP A 151 7.53 -2.23 -4.54
CA ASP A 151 6.84 -3.51 -4.36
C ASP A 151 7.24 -4.20 -3.06
N SER A 152 8.52 -4.15 -2.70
CA SER A 152 9.03 -4.70 -1.45
C SER A 152 8.59 -3.88 -0.23
N VAL A 153 8.53 -2.54 -0.34
CA VAL A 153 7.96 -1.68 0.70
C VAL A 153 6.47 -1.97 0.88
N HIS A 154 5.75 -2.13 -0.23
CA HIS A 154 4.32 -2.42 -0.23
C HIS A 154 4.01 -3.76 0.41
N THR A 155 4.73 -4.80 -0.01
CA THR A 155 4.69 -6.14 0.59
C THR A 155 4.87 -6.08 2.11
N LEU A 156 5.92 -5.40 2.58
CA LEU A 156 6.17 -5.29 4.01
C LEU A 156 5.06 -4.51 4.71
N THR A 157 4.56 -3.43 4.10
CA THR A 157 3.44 -2.64 4.63
C THR A 157 2.19 -3.48 4.83
N CYS A 158 1.77 -4.25 3.81
CA CYS A 158 0.62 -5.14 3.88
C CYS A 158 0.82 -6.23 4.94
N ALA A 159 2.03 -6.81 5.03
CA ALA A 159 2.36 -7.78 6.06
C ALA A 159 2.28 -7.19 7.49
N LEU A 160 2.67 -5.93 7.70
CA LEU A 160 2.52 -5.26 8.99
C LEU A 160 1.04 -4.99 9.33
N MET A 161 0.21 -4.65 8.34
CA MET A 161 -1.23 -4.47 8.53
C MET A 161 -1.92 -5.78 8.95
N LEU A 162 -1.53 -6.89 8.31
CA LEU A 162 -2.02 -8.23 8.64
C LEU A 162 -1.54 -8.66 10.03
N LEU A 163 -0.26 -8.47 10.33
CA LEU A 163 0.30 -8.76 11.66
C LEU A 163 -0.40 -7.94 12.75
N ASN A 164 -0.66 -6.65 12.52
CA ASN A 164 -1.38 -5.82 13.48
C ASN A 164 -2.78 -6.33 13.75
N THR A 165 -3.50 -6.74 12.69
CA THR A 165 -4.83 -7.32 12.82
C THR A 165 -4.78 -8.63 13.59
N ASP A 166 -3.80 -9.48 13.32
CA ASP A 166 -3.61 -10.75 14.01
C ASP A 166 -3.31 -10.56 15.51
N LEU A 167 -2.36 -9.68 15.85
CA LEU A 167 -1.89 -9.48 17.22
C LEU A 167 -2.85 -8.68 18.10
N HIS A 168 -3.50 -7.65 17.56
CA HIS A 168 -4.32 -6.69 18.32
C HIS A 168 -5.80 -6.73 18.01
N GLY A 169 -6.20 -7.43 16.95
CA GLY A 169 -7.62 -7.64 16.63
C GLY A 169 -8.29 -8.65 17.56
N HIS A 170 -9.59 -8.85 17.34
CA HIS A 170 -10.40 -9.82 18.09
C HIS A 170 -10.20 -11.26 17.60
N ASN A 171 -8.95 -11.73 17.52
CA ASN A 171 -8.66 -13.11 17.13
C ASN A 171 -8.80 -14.04 18.33
N ILE A 172 -9.74 -14.98 18.23
CA ILE A 172 -10.00 -16.03 19.24
C ILE A 172 -9.02 -17.23 19.07
N GLY A 173 -8.11 -17.15 18.09
CA GLY A 173 -7.14 -18.18 17.74
C GLY A 173 -5.72 -17.94 18.29
N LYS A 174 -4.78 -18.82 17.90
CA LYS A 174 -3.35 -18.64 18.18
C LYS A 174 -2.82 -17.52 17.28
N ARG A 175 -2.27 -16.49 17.90
CA ARG A 175 -1.60 -15.38 17.23
C ARG A 175 -0.37 -15.85 16.45
N MET A 176 -0.11 -15.21 15.32
CA MET A 176 1.07 -15.36 14.48
C MET A 176 2.31 -15.12 15.32
N SER A 177 3.18 -16.13 15.40
CA SER A 177 4.48 -15.99 16.04
C SER A 177 5.48 -15.26 15.14
N CYS A 178 6.56 -14.75 15.71
CA CYS A 178 7.64 -14.11 14.95
C CYS A 178 8.22 -15.03 13.86
N MET A 179 8.38 -16.32 14.15
CA MET A 179 8.85 -17.31 13.17
C MET A 179 7.87 -17.51 12.02
N GLN A 180 6.56 -17.52 12.30
CA GLN A 180 5.54 -17.58 11.25
C GLN A 180 5.51 -16.31 10.41
N PHE A 181 5.66 -15.14 11.02
CA PHE A 181 5.76 -13.88 10.29
C PHE A 181 6.94 -13.86 9.31
N ILE A 182 8.11 -14.37 9.75
CA ILE A 182 9.29 -14.50 8.89
C ILE A 182 9.04 -15.47 7.75
N SER A 183 8.53 -16.67 8.05
CA SER A 183 8.27 -17.71 7.04
C SER A 183 7.24 -17.27 6.01
N ASN A 184 6.22 -16.51 6.41
CA ASN A 184 5.20 -15.98 5.50
C ASN A 184 5.75 -14.94 4.51
N LEU A 185 6.94 -14.40 4.74
CA LEU A 185 7.58 -13.37 3.91
C LEU A 185 8.77 -13.89 3.09
N GLU A 186 9.05 -15.20 3.13
CA GLU A 186 10.11 -15.82 2.33
C GLU A 186 9.86 -15.62 0.83
N GLY A 187 10.88 -15.17 0.10
CA GLY A 187 10.81 -14.89 -1.34
C GLY A 187 9.98 -13.67 -1.75
N LEU A 188 9.41 -12.89 -0.83
CA LEU A 188 8.51 -11.77 -1.14
C LEU A 188 9.21 -10.40 -1.22
N ASN A 189 10.54 -10.34 -1.18
CA ASN A 189 11.34 -9.13 -1.40
C ASN A 189 11.91 -9.16 -2.83
N ASP A 190 11.07 -8.92 -3.83
CA ASP A 190 11.40 -9.04 -5.27
C ASP A 190 12.01 -10.40 -5.67
N GLY A 191 11.46 -11.48 -5.12
CA GLY A 191 11.95 -12.85 -5.34
C GLY A 191 13.10 -13.24 -4.41
N GLN A 192 13.49 -12.37 -3.48
CA GLN A 192 14.47 -12.65 -2.41
C GLN A 192 13.80 -12.61 -1.03
N ASP A 193 14.58 -12.89 0.01
CA ASP A 193 14.14 -12.74 1.40
C ASP A 193 14.40 -11.33 1.95
N PHE A 194 13.53 -10.87 2.85
CA PHE A 194 13.87 -9.75 3.72
C PHE A 194 14.91 -10.17 4.78
N PRO A 195 15.79 -9.27 5.23
CA PRO A 195 16.70 -9.58 6.34
C PRO A 195 15.93 -10.05 7.57
N ARG A 196 16.24 -11.24 8.08
CA ARG A 196 15.52 -11.83 9.23
C ARG A 196 15.50 -10.91 10.45
N GLU A 197 16.60 -10.19 10.69
CA GLU A 197 16.69 -9.26 11.82
C GLU A 197 15.76 -8.06 11.65
N LEU A 198 15.61 -7.55 10.42
CA LEU A 198 14.63 -6.52 10.11
C LEU A 198 13.23 -7.01 10.47
N LEU A 199 12.83 -8.19 10.02
CA LEU A 199 11.50 -8.75 10.29
C LEU A 199 11.24 -8.98 11.78
N LYS A 200 12.24 -9.44 12.54
CA LYS A 200 12.15 -9.56 14.00
C LYS A 200 11.90 -8.21 14.68
N ILE A 201 12.66 -7.19 14.30
CA ILE A 201 12.51 -5.83 14.83
C ILE A 201 11.11 -5.30 14.52
N LYS A 202 10.61 -5.50 13.28
CA LYS A 202 9.25 -5.07 12.91
C LYS A 202 8.16 -5.83 13.65
N TYR A 203 8.31 -7.14 13.80
CA TYR A 203 7.39 -7.95 14.58
C TYR A 203 7.31 -7.45 16.03
N ALA A 204 8.47 -7.23 16.68
CA ALA A 204 8.53 -6.75 18.05
C ALA A 204 7.88 -5.36 18.19
N ALA A 205 8.12 -4.46 17.23
CA ALA A 205 7.53 -3.12 17.21
C ALA A 205 5.99 -3.17 17.12
N VAL A 206 5.44 -3.97 16.20
CA VAL A 206 3.98 -4.14 16.09
C VAL A 206 3.42 -4.88 17.31
N ALA A 207 4.09 -5.91 17.83
CA ALA A 207 3.62 -6.60 19.03
C ALA A 207 3.54 -5.70 20.27
N LYS A 208 4.47 -4.74 20.39
CA LYS A 208 4.52 -3.79 21.49
C LYS A 208 3.42 -2.74 21.42
N GLU A 209 3.08 -2.26 20.23
CA GLU A 209 2.16 -1.12 20.06
C GLU A 209 1.32 -1.30 18.78
N THR A 210 0.02 -1.01 18.81
CA THR A 210 -0.87 -1.09 17.63
C THR A 210 -0.56 -0.01 16.60
N LEU A 211 -0.67 -0.30 15.29
CA LEU A 211 -0.42 0.66 14.20
C LEU A 211 -1.39 1.85 14.15
N ARG A 212 -2.50 1.81 14.89
CA ARG A 212 -3.50 2.89 15.04
C ARG A 212 -3.47 3.46 16.44
#